data_AF-A0A1J4TKH8-F1
#
_entry.id   AF-A0A1J4TKH8-F1
#
_cell.length_a   1.000
_cell.length_b   1.000
_cell.length_c   1.000
_cell.angle_alpha   90.00
_cell.angle_beta   90.00
_cell.angle_gamma   90.00
#
_symmetry.space_group_name_H-M   'P 1'
#
loop_
_entity.id
_entity.type
_entity.pdbx_description
1 polymer ?
#
loop_
_entity_poly.entity_id
_entity_poly.type
_entity_poly.pdbx_seq_one_letter_code
_entity_poly.pdbx_strand_id
1 'polypeptide(L)'
;MNTLIRRLLDDIKTTRKEKSCGDRFDSFQKLLKIAEIKPEEIYPLWNEICEKLESPNSFHKYHAVLLLPRLVKADIQRKIDSILDKLTNLLEDKSFIVVINTANNLGRIAKERTDLESKITYALLGISKTKHKHKDLLKSGAVLSFQEYFTKSKNQEKIKKFVEDLVSSSDSPKAKKVAQEFLRNC
;
A
#
# COMPACT_ATOMS: atom_id res chain seq x y z
N MET A 1 25.56 1.34 5.98
CA MET A 1 24.13 1.47 6.33
C MET A 1 24.01 2.31 7.58
N ASN A 2 23.11 3.30 7.60
CA ASN A 2 22.91 4.22 8.73
C ASN A 2 22.53 3.44 10.00
N THR A 3 23.30 3.60 11.09
CA THR A 3 23.11 2.87 12.35
C THR A 3 21.75 3.14 13.00
N LEU A 4 21.19 4.34 12.81
CA LEU A 4 19.84 4.68 13.26
C LEU A 4 18.78 3.85 12.52
N ILE A 5 18.88 3.75 11.18
CA ILE A 5 17.90 3.02 10.37
C ILE A 5 17.89 1.55 10.76
N ARG A 6 19.06 0.96 10.99
CA ARG A 6 19.14 -0.43 11.41
C ARG A 6 18.45 -0.65 12.76
N ARG A 7 18.72 0.23 13.74
CA ARG A 7 18.07 0.19 15.06
C ARG A 7 16.54 0.29 14.94
N LEU A 8 16.03 1.21 14.12
CA LEU A 8 14.59 1.37 13.92
C LEU A 8 13.97 0.11 13.28
N LEU A 9 14.65 -0.52 12.33
CA LEU A 9 14.17 -1.77 11.71
C LEU A 9 14.14 -2.92 12.73
N ASP A 10 15.15 -3.00 13.59
CA ASP A 10 15.23 -4.02 14.63
C ASP A 10 14.15 -3.80 15.69
N ASP A 11 13.88 -2.55 16.09
CA ASP A 11 12.77 -2.20 17.00
C ASP A 11 11.42 -2.75 16.49
N ILE A 12 11.12 -2.62 15.20
CA ILE A 12 9.86 -3.11 14.62
C ILE A 12 9.83 -4.63 14.35
N LYS A 13 10.96 -5.34 14.51
CA LYS A 13 11.05 -6.81 14.48
C LYS A 13 10.80 -7.42 15.86
N THR A 14 11.11 -6.70 16.93
CA THR A 14 11.02 -7.24 18.30
C THR A 14 9.58 -7.60 18.69
N THR A 15 9.39 -8.82 19.18
CA THR A 15 8.12 -9.32 19.74
C THR A 15 8.13 -9.39 21.28
N ARG A 16 9.23 -8.97 21.94
CA ARG A 16 9.47 -9.14 23.39
C ARG A 16 9.20 -7.88 24.24
N LYS A 17 9.06 -8.10 25.55
CA LYS A 17 8.76 -7.17 26.66
C LYS A 17 9.63 -5.90 26.78
N GLU A 18 10.71 -5.77 26.00
CA GLU A 18 11.70 -4.68 26.13
C GLU A 18 11.22 -3.35 25.52
N LYS A 19 10.29 -3.39 24.56
CA LYS A 19 9.76 -2.21 23.88
C LYS A 19 8.24 -2.21 23.96
N SER A 20 7.65 -1.06 24.30
CA SER A 20 6.20 -0.93 24.32
C SER A 20 5.62 -0.97 22.91
N CYS A 21 4.29 -1.13 22.80
CA CYS A 21 3.61 -0.97 21.51
C CYS A 21 3.79 0.45 20.94
N GLY A 22 3.89 1.47 21.80
CA GLY A 22 4.18 2.84 21.42
C GLY A 22 5.56 2.98 20.79
N ASP A 23 6.59 2.42 21.43
CA ASP A 23 7.98 2.53 20.93
C ASP A 23 8.16 1.89 19.55
N ARG A 24 7.49 0.75 19.31
CA ARG A 24 7.49 0.08 18.00
C ARG A 24 6.78 0.93 16.95
N PHE A 25 5.63 1.49 17.29
CA PHE A 25 4.87 2.36 16.39
C PHE A 25 5.67 3.61 16.04
N ASP A 26 6.30 4.27 17.01
CA ASP A 26 7.13 5.45 16.79
C ASP A 26 8.33 5.15 15.89
N SER A 27 8.95 3.98 16.09
CA SER A 27 10.07 3.54 15.26
C SER A 27 9.62 3.30 13.82
N PHE A 28 8.45 2.68 13.65
CA PHE A 28 7.85 2.49 12.34
C PHE A 28 7.49 3.80 11.64
N GLN A 29 6.91 4.78 12.37
CA GLN A 29 6.60 6.10 11.81
C GLN A 29 7.86 6.84 11.36
N LYS A 30 8.94 6.75 12.12
CA LYS A 30 10.25 7.30 11.73
C LYS A 30 10.77 6.64 10.46
N LEU A 31 10.72 5.30 10.36
CA LEU A 31 11.10 4.59 9.13
C LEU A 31 10.27 5.01 7.93
N LEU A 32 8.94 5.13 8.09
CA LEU A 32 8.07 5.58 7.01
C LEU A 32 8.42 6.99 6.54
N LYS A 33 8.69 7.90 7.47
CA LYS A 33 9.09 9.27 7.14
C LYS A 33 10.43 9.30 6.41
N ILE A 34 11.39 8.48 6.82
CA ILE A 34 12.67 8.36 6.11
C ILE A 34 12.44 7.76 4.72
N ALA A 35 11.64 6.69 4.59
CA ALA A 35 11.33 6.06 3.30
C ALA A 35 10.63 7.03 2.32
N GLU A 36 9.81 7.96 2.84
CA GLU A 36 9.15 8.98 2.02
C GLU A 36 10.13 10.06 1.53
N ILE A 37 11.05 10.51 2.38
CA ILE A 37 11.94 11.66 2.08
C ILE A 37 13.23 11.20 1.39
N LYS A 38 13.78 10.06 1.81
CA LYS A 38 15.08 9.50 1.41
C LYS A 38 14.98 7.98 1.19
N PRO A 39 14.22 7.51 0.18
CA PRO A 39 14.02 6.09 -0.07
C PRO A 39 15.33 5.32 -0.27
N GLU A 40 16.38 5.96 -0.79
CA GLU A 40 17.72 5.41 -0.98
C GLU A 40 18.41 4.99 0.33
N GLU A 41 18.08 5.61 1.46
CA GLU A 41 18.63 5.20 2.76
C GLU A 41 17.98 3.91 3.29
N ILE A 42 16.75 3.61 2.87
CA ILE A 42 15.98 2.42 3.28
C ILE A 42 16.11 1.29 2.26
N TYR A 43 16.31 1.61 0.98
CA TYR A 43 16.39 0.65 -0.12
C TYR A 43 17.38 -0.51 0.09
N PRO A 44 18.55 -0.35 0.75
CA PRO A 44 19.42 -1.48 1.09
C PRO A 44 18.74 -2.60 1.91
N LEU A 45 17.68 -2.26 2.64
CA LEU A 45 16.89 -3.19 3.46
C LEU A 45 15.75 -3.87 2.69
N TRP A 46 15.63 -3.65 1.37
CA TRP A 46 14.52 -4.16 0.55
C TRP A 46 14.18 -5.63 0.82
N ASN A 47 15.20 -6.51 0.78
CA ASN A 47 14.99 -7.95 0.93
C ASN A 47 14.43 -8.30 2.32
N GLU A 48 14.96 -7.69 3.39
CA GLU A 48 14.47 -7.90 4.76
C GLU A 48 13.03 -7.37 4.95
N ILE A 49 12.63 -6.34 4.19
CA ILE A 49 11.27 -5.83 4.20
C ILE A 49 10.36 -6.76 3.39
N CYS A 50 10.83 -7.32 2.28
CA CYS A 50 10.06 -8.28 1.46
C CYS A 50 9.72 -9.57 2.21
N GLU A 51 10.63 -10.10 3.04
CA GLU A 51 10.38 -11.27 3.90
C GLU A 51 9.13 -11.11 4.77
N LYS A 52 8.79 -9.88 5.15
CA LYS A 52 7.62 -9.59 5.99
C LYS A 52 6.28 -9.75 5.28
N LEU A 53 6.25 -9.78 3.94
CA LEU A 53 5.02 -9.98 3.16
C LEU A 53 4.39 -11.36 3.40
N GLU A 54 5.20 -12.36 3.73
CA GLU A 54 4.76 -13.76 3.93
C GLU A 54 4.58 -14.09 5.42
N SER A 55 4.80 -13.12 6.31
CA SER A 55 4.68 -13.34 7.74
C SER A 55 3.24 -13.65 8.15
N PRO A 56 3.02 -14.64 9.06
CA PRO A 56 1.70 -14.90 9.62
C PRO A 56 1.19 -13.73 10.48
N ASN A 57 2.09 -12.88 10.97
CA ASN A 57 1.76 -11.66 11.71
C ASN A 57 1.34 -10.52 10.76
N SER A 58 0.09 -10.07 10.88
CA SER A 58 -0.46 -8.95 10.10
C SER A 58 0.28 -7.63 10.29
N PHE A 59 0.90 -7.37 11.45
CA PHE A 59 1.71 -6.16 11.64
C PHE A 59 2.97 -6.15 10.77
N HIS A 60 3.59 -7.32 10.56
CA HIS A 60 4.75 -7.41 9.67
C HIS A 60 4.35 -7.11 8.22
N LYS A 61 3.25 -7.72 7.75
CA LYS A 61 2.69 -7.45 6.43
C LYS A 61 2.32 -5.97 6.28
N TYR A 62 1.63 -5.41 7.28
CA TYR A 62 1.31 -3.99 7.36
C TYR A 62 2.56 -3.11 7.21
N HIS A 63 3.65 -3.39 7.92
CA HIS A 63 4.89 -2.62 7.78
C HIS A 63 5.45 -2.71 6.34
N ALA A 64 5.45 -3.90 5.74
CA ALA A 64 5.97 -4.10 4.39
C ALA A 64 5.15 -3.36 3.32
N VAL A 65 3.81 -3.45 3.37
CA VAL A 65 2.93 -2.83 2.37
C VAL A 65 2.96 -1.30 2.43
N LEU A 66 3.35 -0.72 3.56
CA LEU A 66 3.57 0.71 3.66
C LEU A 66 5.01 1.12 3.27
N LEU A 67 6.02 0.32 3.59
CA LEU A 67 7.41 0.68 3.25
C LEU A 67 7.73 0.47 1.76
N LEU A 68 7.47 -0.72 1.21
CA LEU A 68 7.93 -1.09 -0.13
C LEU A 68 7.49 -0.12 -1.24
N PRO A 69 6.23 0.35 -1.30
CA PRO A 69 5.80 1.26 -2.36
C PRO A 69 6.56 2.60 -2.36
N ARG A 70 7.07 3.03 -1.20
CA ARG A 70 7.87 4.27 -1.08
C ARG A 70 9.29 4.10 -1.61
N LEU A 71 9.79 2.87 -1.61
CA LEU A 71 11.16 2.57 -2.06
C LEU A 71 11.27 2.43 -3.57
N VAL A 72 10.14 2.32 -4.29
CA VAL A 72 10.12 2.10 -5.75
C VAL A 72 10.87 3.19 -6.52
N LYS A 73 10.84 4.43 -6.04
CA LYS A 73 11.60 5.55 -6.64
C LYS A 73 13.12 5.31 -6.63
N ALA A 74 13.63 4.55 -5.65
CA ALA A 74 15.04 4.16 -5.56
C ALA A 74 15.32 2.78 -6.18
N ASP A 75 14.32 2.10 -6.74
CA ASP A 75 14.41 0.72 -7.23
C ASP A 75 14.95 0.62 -8.67
N ILE A 76 16.19 1.07 -8.86
CA ILE A 76 16.88 0.99 -10.17
C ILE A 76 17.04 -0.47 -10.64
N GLN A 77 17.15 -1.41 -9.70
CA GLN A 77 17.29 -2.85 -10.00
C GLN A 77 15.96 -3.55 -10.31
N ARG A 78 14.83 -2.81 -10.31
CA ARG A 78 13.48 -3.33 -10.59
C ARG A 78 13.09 -4.54 -9.72
N LYS A 79 13.53 -4.56 -8.45
CA LYS A 79 13.19 -5.62 -7.50
C LYS A 79 11.68 -5.76 -7.30
N ILE A 80 10.92 -4.68 -7.50
CA ILE A 80 9.45 -4.70 -7.46
C ILE A 80 8.84 -5.72 -8.42
N ASP A 81 9.46 -5.96 -9.58
CA ASP A 81 8.93 -6.89 -10.59
C ASP A 81 8.77 -8.30 -10.01
N SER A 82 9.70 -8.71 -9.15
CA SER A 82 9.72 -10.04 -8.52
C SER A 82 8.73 -10.22 -7.36
N ILE A 83 8.24 -9.14 -6.77
CA ILE A 83 7.37 -9.18 -5.58
C ILE A 83 6.00 -8.55 -5.81
N LEU A 84 5.73 -7.99 -6.99
CA LEU A 84 4.45 -7.36 -7.31
C LEU A 84 3.28 -8.33 -7.10
N ASP A 85 3.40 -9.58 -7.54
CA ASP A 85 2.34 -10.58 -7.34
C ASP A 85 2.13 -10.93 -5.87
N LYS A 86 3.22 -10.95 -5.07
CA LYS A 86 3.10 -11.14 -3.62
C LYS A 86 2.37 -9.97 -2.96
N LEU A 87 2.66 -8.74 -3.41
CA LEU A 87 1.97 -7.54 -2.92
C LEU A 87 0.49 -7.52 -3.31
N THR A 88 0.15 -7.76 -4.57
CA THR A 88 -1.25 -7.73 -5.03
C THR A 88 -2.08 -8.86 -4.43
N ASN A 89 -1.48 -10.02 -4.16
CA ASN A 89 -2.17 -11.11 -3.45
C ASN A 89 -2.61 -10.73 -2.02
N LEU A 90 -1.99 -9.71 -1.39
CA LEU A 90 -2.44 -9.21 -0.09
C LEU A 90 -3.77 -8.44 -0.15
N LEU A 91 -4.31 -8.18 -1.34
CA LEU A 91 -5.68 -7.67 -1.50
C LEU A 91 -6.74 -8.70 -1.07
N GLU A 92 -6.37 -9.99 -0.99
CA GLU A 92 -7.23 -11.07 -0.52
C GLU A 92 -6.89 -11.51 0.91
N ASP A 93 -6.05 -10.76 1.63
CA ASP A 93 -5.68 -11.10 3.00
C ASP A 93 -6.89 -11.08 3.95
N LYS A 94 -6.91 -12.00 4.93
CA LYS A 94 -7.96 -12.03 5.96
C LYS A 94 -8.01 -10.74 6.79
N SER A 95 -6.88 -10.07 6.94
CA SER A 95 -6.70 -8.90 7.77
C SER A 95 -7.13 -7.63 7.04
N PHE A 96 -8.22 -7.02 7.49
CA PHE A 96 -8.72 -5.76 6.93
C PHE A 96 -7.63 -4.68 6.82
N ILE A 97 -6.79 -4.53 7.85
CA ILE A 97 -5.73 -3.52 7.87
C ILE A 97 -4.66 -3.80 6.81
N VAL A 98 -4.36 -5.06 6.51
CA VAL A 98 -3.42 -5.42 5.44
C VAL A 98 -4.03 -5.11 4.08
N VAL A 99 -5.28 -5.53 3.84
CA VAL A 99 -5.96 -5.32 2.56
C VAL A 99 -6.11 -3.83 2.24
N ILE A 100 -6.63 -3.03 3.18
CA ILE A 100 -6.88 -1.60 2.92
C ILE A 100 -5.58 -0.83 2.68
N ASN A 101 -4.50 -1.16 3.39
CA ASN A 101 -3.21 -0.49 3.20
C ASN A 101 -2.49 -0.96 1.94
N THR A 102 -2.64 -2.22 1.55
CA THR A 102 -2.20 -2.71 0.24
C THR A 102 -2.91 -1.93 -0.86
N ALA A 103 -4.25 -1.92 -0.82
CA ALA A 103 -5.08 -1.22 -1.80
C ALA A 103 -4.76 0.27 -1.88
N ASN A 104 -4.47 0.93 -0.75
CA ASN A 104 -4.14 2.35 -0.70
C ASN A 104 -2.74 2.68 -1.23
N ASN A 105 -1.74 1.80 -1.05
CA ASN A 105 -0.35 2.15 -1.39
C ASN A 105 0.10 1.62 -2.77
N LEU A 106 -0.64 0.73 -3.42
CA LEU A 106 -0.27 0.20 -4.75
C LEU A 106 -0.17 1.29 -5.84
N GLY A 107 -0.97 2.36 -5.75
CA GLY A 107 -0.96 3.49 -6.69
C GLY A 107 0.36 4.24 -6.73
N ARG A 108 1.11 4.25 -5.63
CA ARG A 108 2.48 4.80 -5.59
C ARG A 108 3.41 4.03 -6.53
N ILE A 109 3.24 2.71 -6.59
CA ILE A 109 4.01 1.86 -7.50
C ILE A 109 3.61 2.16 -8.94
N ALA A 110 2.31 2.24 -9.24
CA ALA A 110 1.83 2.54 -10.60
C ALA A 110 2.30 3.91 -11.11
N LYS A 111 2.39 4.90 -10.22
CA LYS A 111 2.89 6.24 -10.51
C LYS A 111 4.36 6.25 -10.93
N GLU A 112 5.21 5.54 -10.18
CA GLU A 112 6.66 5.47 -10.44
C GLU A 112 7.02 4.46 -11.55
N ARG A 113 6.21 3.41 -11.71
CA ARG A 113 6.38 2.32 -12.67
C ARG A 113 5.17 2.21 -13.59
N THR A 114 5.11 3.11 -14.56
CA THR A 114 4.00 3.21 -15.53
C THR A 114 3.87 1.97 -16.42
N ASP A 115 4.93 1.16 -16.56
CA ASP A 115 4.90 -0.15 -17.20
C ASP A 115 4.08 -1.20 -16.41
N LEU A 116 3.96 -1.02 -15.09
CA LEU A 116 3.16 -1.88 -14.20
C LEU A 116 1.75 -1.34 -13.94
N GLU A 117 1.45 -0.11 -14.38
CA GLU A 117 0.18 0.60 -14.09
C GLU A 117 -1.03 -0.28 -14.37
N SER A 118 -1.14 -0.84 -15.58
CA SER A 118 -2.35 -1.56 -15.96
C SER A 118 -2.54 -2.82 -15.11
N LYS A 119 -1.47 -3.56 -14.79
CA LYS A 119 -1.52 -4.72 -13.90
C LYS A 119 -2.01 -4.34 -12.50
N ILE A 120 -1.51 -3.23 -11.96
CA ILE A 120 -1.94 -2.70 -10.67
C ILE A 120 -3.40 -2.25 -10.72
N THR A 121 -3.81 -1.53 -11.77
CA THR A 121 -5.19 -1.06 -11.95
C THR A 121 -6.16 -2.23 -11.94
N TYR A 122 -5.90 -3.30 -12.70
CA TYR A 122 -6.79 -4.47 -12.72
C TYR A 122 -6.84 -5.19 -11.37
N ALA A 123 -5.73 -5.27 -10.63
CA ALA A 123 -5.73 -5.82 -9.27
C ALA A 123 -6.63 -5.00 -8.33
N LEU A 124 -6.52 -3.66 -8.36
CA LEU A 124 -7.34 -2.76 -7.54
C LEU A 124 -8.83 -2.80 -7.90
N LEU A 125 -9.16 -2.84 -9.19
CA LEU A 125 -10.54 -3.03 -9.67
C LEU A 125 -11.13 -4.36 -9.19
N GLY A 126 -10.30 -5.39 -9.02
CA GLY A 126 -10.67 -6.71 -8.51
C GLY A 126 -11.27 -6.70 -7.11
N ILE A 127 -10.97 -5.69 -6.28
CA ILE A 127 -11.51 -5.55 -4.91
C ILE A 127 -13.05 -5.56 -4.90
N SER A 128 -13.71 -5.14 -5.99
CA SER A 128 -15.17 -5.22 -6.11
C SER A 128 -15.75 -6.63 -5.95
N LYS A 129 -14.93 -7.67 -6.14
CA LYS A 129 -15.32 -9.09 -6.03
C LYS A 129 -15.04 -9.70 -4.65
N THR A 130 -14.44 -8.93 -3.72
CA THR A 130 -14.09 -9.45 -2.40
C THR A 130 -15.32 -9.84 -1.58
N LYS A 131 -15.18 -10.89 -0.77
CA LYS A 131 -16.20 -11.32 0.20
C LYS A 131 -16.06 -10.63 1.56
N HIS A 132 -15.12 -9.69 1.69
CA HIS A 132 -14.87 -9.00 2.95
C HIS A 132 -16.10 -8.20 3.41
N LYS A 133 -16.45 -8.29 4.69
CA LYS A 133 -17.62 -7.58 5.25
C LYS A 133 -17.54 -6.06 5.09
N HIS A 134 -16.33 -5.53 5.02
CA HIS A 134 -16.05 -4.09 4.90
C HIS A 134 -15.67 -3.69 3.46
N LYS A 135 -16.21 -4.38 2.45
CA LYS A 135 -15.85 -4.22 1.02
C LYS A 135 -15.79 -2.77 0.54
N ASP A 136 -16.75 -1.91 0.92
CA ASP A 136 -16.80 -0.53 0.43
C ASP A 136 -15.68 0.33 1.01
N LEU A 137 -15.31 0.10 2.27
CA LEU A 137 -14.12 0.71 2.87
C LEU A 137 -12.84 0.23 2.18
N LEU A 138 -12.76 -1.05 1.78
CA LEU A 138 -11.61 -1.56 1.02
C LEU A 138 -11.51 -0.92 -0.36
N LYS A 139 -12.64 -0.77 -1.07
CA LYS A 139 -12.72 -0.05 -2.35
C LYS A 139 -12.24 1.39 -2.22
N SER A 140 -12.51 2.06 -1.09
CA SER A 140 -11.97 3.41 -0.86
C SER A 140 -10.44 3.45 -0.84
N GLY A 141 -9.78 2.37 -0.40
CA GLY A 141 -8.32 2.23 -0.52
C GLY A 141 -7.87 2.22 -1.99
N ALA A 142 -8.56 1.49 -2.85
CA ALA A 142 -8.27 1.52 -4.30
C ALA A 142 -8.47 2.92 -4.89
N VAL A 143 -9.53 3.64 -4.49
CA VAL A 143 -9.77 5.03 -4.93
C VAL A 143 -8.59 5.93 -4.58
N LEU A 144 -8.08 5.85 -3.34
CA LEU A 144 -6.88 6.62 -2.94
C LEU A 144 -5.66 6.26 -3.79
N SER A 145 -5.48 4.97 -4.12
CA SER A 145 -4.43 4.57 -5.05
C SER A 145 -4.62 5.14 -6.45
N PHE A 146 -5.84 5.16 -6.98
CA PHE A 146 -6.11 5.75 -8.29
C PHE A 146 -5.73 7.23 -8.34
N GLN A 147 -5.93 7.99 -7.25
CA GLN A 147 -5.54 9.42 -7.19
C GLN A 147 -4.06 9.66 -7.50
N GLU A 148 -3.19 8.71 -7.16
CA GLU A 148 -1.73 8.86 -7.37
C GLU A 148 -1.34 8.94 -8.86
N TYR A 149 -2.15 8.36 -9.76
CA TYR A 149 -1.77 8.19 -11.17
C TYR A 149 -2.91 8.37 -12.19
N PHE A 150 -4.13 8.69 -11.75
CA PHE A 150 -5.31 8.74 -12.63
C PHE A 150 -5.12 9.61 -13.88
N THR A 151 -4.55 10.81 -13.74
CA THR A 151 -4.38 11.76 -14.85
C THR A 151 -3.49 11.22 -15.98
N LYS A 152 -2.65 10.22 -15.70
CA LYS A 152 -1.77 9.56 -16.66
C LYS A 152 -2.15 8.10 -16.94
N SER A 153 -3.24 7.61 -16.35
CA SER A 153 -3.66 6.21 -16.49
C SER A 153 -4.19 5.92 -17.89
N LYS A 154 -3.87 4.74 -18.42
CA LYS A 154 -4.47 4.22 -19.67
C LYS A 154 -5.87 3.64 -19.45
N ASN A 155 -6.32 3.57 -18.20
CA ASN A 155 -7.53 2.89 -17.76
C ASN A 155 -8.53 3.85 -17.09
N GLN A 156 -8.46 5.15 -17.41
CA GLN A 156 -9.29 6.21 -16.81
C GLN A 156 -10.78 5.88 -16.81
N GLU A 157 -11.32 5.38 -17.92
CA GLU A 157 -12.74 5.01 -18.01
C GLU A 157 -13.13 3.92 -17.01
N LYS A 158 -12.30 2.87 -16.86
CA LYS A 158 -12.56 1.77 -15.92
C LYS A 158 -12.47 2.25 -14.48
N ILE A 159 -11.48 3.10 -14.19
CA ILE A 159 -11.30 3.70 -12.86
C ILE A 159 -12.51 4.58 -12.55
N LYS A 160 -12.90 5.49 -13.45
CA LYS A 160 -14.03 6.40 -13.26
C LYS A 160 -15.33 5.63 -12.99
N LYS A 161 -15.62 4.60 -13.80
CA LYS A 161 -16.76 3.72 -13.57
C LYS A 161 -16.74 3.07 -12.19
N PHE A 162 -15.59 2.53 -11.76
CA PHE A 162 -15.45 1.96 -10.42
C PHE A 162 -15.74 2.98 -9.32
N VAL A 163 -15.28 4.22 -9.47
CA VAL A 163 -15.52 5.28 -8.48
C VAL A 163 -16.99 5.72 -8.48
N GLU A 164 -17.61 5.89 -9.64
CA GLU A 164 -19.03 6.22 -9.79
C GLU A 164 -19.94 5.13 -9.21
N ASP A 165 -19.63 3.86 -9.47
CA ASP A 165 -20.31 2.71 -8.87
C ASP A 165 -20.20 2.74 -7.34
N LEU A 166 -19.03 3.12 -6.80
CA LEU A 166 -18.86 3.25 -5.35
C LEU A 166 -19.70 4.40 -4.77
N VAL A 167 -19.80 5.55 -5.46
CA VAL A 167 -20.66 6.66 -5.02
C VAL A 167 -22.13 6.26 -5.00
N SER A 168 -22.60 5.56 -6.03
CA SER A 168 -24.02 5.20 -6.18
C SER A 168 -24.45 4.07 -5.24
N SER A 169 -23.59 3.09 -5.00
CA SER A 169 -23.98 1.84 -4.32
C SER A 169 -23.46 1.65 -2.89
N SER A 170 -22.48 2.45 -2.43
CA SER A 170 -21.85 2.23 -1.11
C SER A 170 -22.74 2.63 0.07
N ASP A 171 -22.85 1.78 1.08
CA ASP A 171 -23.49 2.14 2.35
C ASP A 171 -22.53 2.84 3.32
N SER A 172 -21.22 2.83 3.03
CA SER A 172 -20.21 3.52 3.84
C SER A 172 -20.12 5.02 3.51
N PRO A 173 -20.43 5.94 4.45
CA PRO A 173 -20.29 7.38 4.22
C PRO A 173 -18.84 7.79 3.97
N LYS A 174 -17.89 7.12 4.64
CA LYS A 174 -16.46 7.37 4.46
C LYS A 174 -16.01 6.99 3.06
N ALA A 175 -16.42 5.83 2.54
CA ALA A 175 -16.07 5.41 1.19
C ALA A 175 -16.68 6.32 0.13
N LYS A 176 -17.96 6.70 0.29
CA LYS A 176 -18.64 7.69 -0.57
C LYS A 176 -17.90 9.02 -0.61
N LYS A 177 -17.49 9.55 0.55
CA LYS A 177 -16.75 10.81 0.63
C LYS A 177 -15.44 10.77 -0.17
N VAL A 178 -14.63 9.72 0.01
CA VAL A 178 -13.37 9.54 -0.73
C VAL A 178 -13.62 9.46 -2.24
N ALA A 179 -14.66 8.74 -2.66
CA ALA A 179 -15.03 8.61 -4.06
C ALA A 179 -15.54 9.93 -4.68
N GLN A 180 -16.32 10.71 -3.94
CA GLN A 180 -16.77 12.03 -4.36
C GLN A 180 -15.61 13.02 -4.46
N GLU A 181 -14.68 13.00 -3.51
CA GLU A 181 -13.46 13.82 -3.56
C GLU A 181 -12.59 13.46 -4.76
N PHE A 182 -12.45 12.18 -5.09
CA PHE A 182 -11.81 11.74 -6.33
C PHE A 182 -12.47 12.38 -7.55
N LEU A 183 -13.79 12.24 -7.73
CA LEU A 183 -14.49 12.74 -8.91
C LEU A 183 -14.48 14.26 -9.05
N ARG A 184 -14.32 15.01 -7.95
CA ARG A 184 -14.18 16.47 -7.97
C ARG A 184 -12.79 16.94 -8.42
N ASN A 185 -11.77 16.11 -8.20
CA ASN A 185 -10.36 16.46 -8.43
C ASN A 185 -9.79 15.84 -9.71
N CYS A 186 -10.63 15.15 -10.50
CA CYS A 186 -10.25 14.40 -11.71
C CYS A 186 -10.71 15.11 -12.98
#